data_AF-A0A3M1LHF1-F1
#
_entry.id   AF-A0A3M1LHF1-F1
#
_cell.length_a   1.000
_cell.length_b   1.000
_cell.length_c   1.000
_cell.angle_alpha   90.00
_cell.angle_beta   90.00
_cell.angle_gamma   90.00
#
_symmetry.space_group_name_H-M   'P 1'
#
loop_
_entity.id
_entity.type
_entity.pdbx_description
1 polymer ?
#
loop_
_entity_poly.entity_id
_entity_poly.type
_entity_poly.pdbx_seq_one_letter_code
_entity_poly.pdbx_strand_id
1 'polypeptide(L)'
;MMFAPVSDVAIWPMFLAMGVFVLCLVFPSVVIVEAVVLRLLGWGKSWRVLLDAAIVNLISGVFGVLIPAGAALAADTLWGTITGLVAAWLLSIAVEGGGLLLIAKSRGQEPLPVRQAWRCSVGANTVSYALLGIVFLVLGG
;
A
#
# COMPACT_ATOMS: atom_id res chain seq x y z
N MET A 1 -43.65 7.38 12.77
CA MET A 1 -42.94 6.93 11.54
C MET A 1 -41.45 6.90 11.86
N MET A 2 -40.86 5.72 11.99
CA MET A 2 -39.40 5.56 12.02
C MET A 2 -38.87 5.85 10.61
N PHE A 3 -38.07 6.91 10.45
CA PHE A 3 -37.26 7.06 9.26
C PHE A 3 -36.22 5.94 9.28
N ALA A 4 -36.29 5.01 8.32
CA ALA A 4 -35.20 4.07 8.10
C ALA A 4 -33.91 4.87 7.81
N PRO A 5 -32.75 4.39 8.28
CA PRO A 5 -31.50 5.13 8.24
C PRO A 5 -31.00 5.20 6.79
N VAL A 6 -31.31 6.28 6.08
CA VAL A 6 -30.77 6.56 4.74
C VAL A 6 -29.23 6.51 4.76
N SER A 7 -28.61 6.76 5.91
CA SER A 7 -27.18 6.59 6.15
C SER A 7 -26.68 5.15 5.94
N ASP A 8 -27.45 4.13 6.31
CA ASP A 8 -26.97 2.73 6.30
C ASP A 8 -26.93 2.13 4.88
N VAL A 9 -27.83 2.58 4.02
CA VAL A 9 -27.87 2.18 2.60
C VAL A 9 -26.81 2.95 1.77
N ALA A 10 -26.51 4.20 2.14
CA ALA A 10 -25.55 5.04 1.42
C ALA A 10 -24.08 4.72 1.74
N ILE A 11 -23.81 4.09 2.88
CA ILE A 11 -22.45 3.72 3.31
C ILE A 11 -21.79 2.74 2.32
N TRP A 12 -22.50 1.71 1.87
CA TRP A 12 -21.93 0.68 0.98
C TRP A 12 -21.54 1.21 -0.40
N PRO A 13 -22.39 1.97 -1.12
CA PRO A 13 -21.99 2.63 -2.36
C PRO A 13 -20.81 3.60 -2.19
N MET A 14 -20.72 4.30 -1.06
CA MET A 14 -19.62 5.21 -0.79
C MET A 14 -18.29 4.48 -0.62
N PHE A 15 -18.27 3.37 0.14
CA PHE A 15 -17.10 2.51 0.26
C PHE A 15 -16.71 1.88 -1.08
N LEU A 16 -17.70 1.47 -1.89
CA LEU A 16 -17.45 0.95 -3.23
C LEU A 16 -16.82 2.02 -4.12
N ALA A 17 -17.36 3.23 -4.15
CA ALA A 17 -16.84 4.34 -4.94
C ALA A 17 -15.42 4.74 -4.49
N MET A 18 -15.17 4.78 -3.18
CA MET A 18 -13.84 5.06 -2.63
C MET A 18 -12.85 3.93 -2.95
N GLY A 19 -13.28 2.67 -2.88
CA GLY A 19 -12.48 1.52 -3.29
C GLY A 19 -12.12 1.56 -4.77
N VAL A 20 -13.07 1.92 -5.64
CA VAL A 20 -12.83 2.11 -7.08
C VAL A 20 -11.87 3.27 -7.31
N PHE A 21 -12.03 4.40 -6.61
CA PHE A 21 -11.11 5.53 -6.70
C PHE A 21 -9.67 5.13 -6.33
N VAL A 22 -9.49 4.43 -5.20
CA VAL A 22 -8.19 3.93 -4.77
C VAL A 22 -7.59 2.96 -5.81
N LEU A 23 -8.39 2.03 -6.34
CA LEU A 23 -7.94 1.06 -7.33
C LEU A 23 -7.59 1.67 -8.69
N CYS A 24 -8.32 2.70 -9.13
CA CYS A 24 -8.15 3.28 -10.46
C CYS A 24 -7.12 4.41 -10.51
N LEU A 25 -6.87 5.11 -9.40
CA LEU A 25 -5.98 6.28 -9.38
C LEU A 25 -4.78 6.10 -8.47
N VAL A 26 -5.00 5.66 -7.23
CA VAL A 26 -3.91 5.53 -6.25
C VAL A 26 -3.03 4.34 -6.60
N PHE A 27 -3.64 3.18 -6.86
CA PHE A 27 -2.89 1.94 -7.12
C PHE A 27 -1.96 2.07 -8.34
N PRO A 28 -2.39 2.54 -9.53
CA PRO A 28 -1.48 2.70 -10.66
C PRO A 28 -0.36 3.71 -10.36
N SER A 29 -0.66 4.78 -9.63
CA SER A 29 0.34 5.79 -9.24
C SER A 29 1.42 5.19 -8.35
N VAL A 30 1.01 4.42 -7.34
CA VAL A 30 1.95 3.72 -6.44
C VAL A 30 2.79 2.71 -7.21
N VAL A 31 2.16 1.88 -8.06
CA VAL A 31 2.87 0.90 -8.90
C VAL A 31 3.90 1.57 -9.80
N ILE A 32 3.57 2.73 -10.40
CA ILE A 32 4.51 3.50 -11.21
C ILE A 32 5.68 4.01 -10.37
N VAL A 33 5.40 4.61 -9.20
CA VAL A 33 6.44 5.10 -8.29
C VAL A 33 7.39 3.98 -7.89
N GLU A 34 6.86 2.84 -7.45
CA GLU A 34 7.68 1.69 -7.05
C GLU A 34 8.46 1.10 -8.22
N ALA A 35 7.85 1.01 -9.40
CA ALA A 35 8.54 0.57 -10.61
C ALA A 35 9.70 1.52 -10.99
N VAL A 36 9.52 2.83 -10.82
CA VAL A 36 10.60 3.80 -11.03
C VAL A 36 11.72 3.58 -10.01
N VAL A 37 11.40 3.41 -8.73
CA VAL A 37 12.39 3.17 -7.68
C VAL A 37 13.18 1.88 -7.94
N LEU A 38 12.51 0.77 -8.22
CA LEU A 38 13.15 -0.50 -8.59
C LEU A 38 14.04 -0.35 -9.83
N ARG A 39 13.59 0.43 -10.83
CA ARG A 39 14.38 0.67 -12.03
C ARG A 39 15.65 1.47 -11.74
N LEU A 40 15.55 2.51 -10.90
CA LEU A 40 16.69 3.32 -10.45
C LEU A 40 17.69 2.49 -9.63
N LEU A 41 17.20 1.47 -8.91
CA LEU A 41 18.04 0.54 -8.15
C LEU A 41 18.66 -0.58 -9.01
N GLY A 42 18.37 -0.62 -10.32
CA GLY A 42 18.95 -1.59 -11.25
C GLY A 42 18.29 -2.97 -11.23
N TRP A 43 17.05 -3.08 -10.74
CA TRP A 43 16.36 -4.37 -10.54
C TRP A 43 16.11 -5.18 -11.83
N GLY A 44 15.99 -4.50 -12.98
CA GLY A 44 15.80 -5.17 -14.26
C GLY A 44 15.29 -4.26 -15.37
N LYS A 45 14.75 -4.89 -16.43
CA LYS A 45 14.12 -4.21 -17.58
C LYS A 45 12.77 -3.61 -17.19
N SER A 46 12.39 -2.50 -17.82
CA SER A 46 11.23 -1.68 -17.43
C SER A 46 9.92 -2.47 -17.30
N TRP A 47 9.58 -3.35 -18.26
CA TRP A 47 8.36 -4.16 -18.18
C TRP A 47 8.36 -5.17 -17.02
N ARG A 48 9.51 -5.79 -16.75
CA ARG A 48 9.66 -6.74 -15.65
C ARG A 48 9.51 -6.04 -14.31
N VAL A 49 10.09 -4.86 -14.18
CA VAL A 49 10.03 -4.05 -12.96
C VAL A 49 8.60 -3.57 -12.68
N LEU A 50 7.86 -3.17 -13.71
CA LEU A 50 6.44 -2.81 -13.57
C LEU A 50 5.59 -3.99 -13.09
N LEU A 51 5.81 -5.19 -13.65
CA LEU A 51 5.13 -6.41 -13.20
C LEU A 51 5.47 -6.76 -11.74
N ASP A 52 6.73 -6.62 -11.35
CA ASP A 52 7.16 -6.93 -9.98
C ASP A 52 6.53 -5.96 -8.98
N ALA A 53 6.55 -4.66 -9.29
CA ALA A 53 5.87 -3.63 -8.50
C ALA A 53 4.35 -3.90 -8.43
N ALA A 54 3.71 -4.25 -9.55
CA ALA A 54 2.26 -4.54 -9.57
C ALA A 54 1.90 -5.76 -8.72
N ILE A 55 2.69 -6.84 -8.80
CA ILE A 55 2.46 -8.06 -7.98
C ILE A 55 2.62 -7.73 -6.50
N VAL A 56 3.70 -7.03 -6.15
CA VAL A 56 4.00 -6.69 -4.75
C VAL A 56 2.95 -5.77 -4.17
N ASN A 57 2.52 -4.74 -4.91
CA ASN A 57 1.43 -3.85 -4.49
C ASN A 57 0.08 -4.53 -4.41
N LEU A 58 -0.20 -5.51 -5.28
CA LEU A 58 -1.44 -6.28 -5.19
C LEU A 58 -1.44 -7.11 -3.90
N ILE A 59 -0.32 -7.75 -3.58
CA ILE A 59 -0.14 -8.51 -2.35
C ILE A 59 -0.25 -7.58 -1.13
N SER A 60 0.52 -6.49 -1.09
CA SER A 60 0.50 -5.54 0.02
C SER A 60 -0.85 -4.85 0.16
N GLY A 61 -1.57 -4.60 -0.94
CA GLY A 61 -2.95 -4.10 -0.94
C GLY A 61 -3.93 -5.06 -0.27
N VAL A 62 -3.84 -6.37 -0.51
CA VAL A 62 -4.67 -7.37 0.19
C VAL A 62 -4.40 -7.34 1.69
N PHE A 63 -3.13 -7.30 2.11
CA PHE A 63 -2.78 -7.15 3.53
C PHE A 63 -3.20 -5.78 4.09
N GLY A 64 -3.10 -4.73 3.27
CA GLY A 64 -3.46 -3.36 3.59
C GLY A 64 -4.96 -3.15 3.81
N VAL A 65 -5.83 -4.03 3.31
CA VAL A 65 -7.26 -4.05 3.66
C VAL A 65 -7.50 -4.69 5.03
N LEU A 66 -6.64 -5.64 5.44
CA LEU A 66 -6.77 -6.35 6.72
C LEU A 66 -6.26 -5.52 7.91
N ILE A 67 -5.30 -4.62 7.69
CA ILE A 67 -4.65 -3.82 8.74
C ILE A 67 -5.58 -2.73 9.35
N PRO A 68 -6.38 -1.97 8.57
CA PRO A 68 -7.34 -1.01 9.09
C PRO A 68 -8.39 -1.63 10.00
N ALA A 69 -8.76 -2.89 9.77
CA ALA A 69 -9.67 -3.62 10.65
C ALA A 69 -9.05 -3.84 12.05
N GLY A 70 -7.72 -4.00 12.14
CA GLY A 70 -6.99 -4.08 13.40
C GLY A 70 -6.72 -2.71 14.04
N ALA A 71 -6.41 -1.69 13.23
CA ALA A 71 -6.16 -0.33 13.72
C ALA A 71 -7.44 0.36 14.23
N ALA A 72 -8.59 0.09 13.62
CA ALA A 72 -9.90 0.56 14.09
C ALA A 72 -10.26 0.03 15.48
N LEU A 73 -9.72 -1.12 15.88
CA LEU A 73 -9.89 -1.68 17.23
C LEU A 73 -8.97 -1.02 18.28
N ALA A 74 -8.00 -0.21 17.86
CA ALA A 74 -6.99 0.42 18.73
C ALA A 74 -7.11 1.96 18.80
N ALA A 75 -8.07 2.55 18.09
CA ALA A 75 -8.13 3.99 17.78
C ALA A 75 -8.80 4.88 18.84
N ASP A 76 -8.88 4.45 20.10
CA ASP A 76 -9.55 5.24 21.15
C ASP A 76 -8.70 6.44 21.60
N THR A 77 -7.43 6.50 21.20
CA THR A 77 -6.49 7.57 21.55
C THR A 77 -5.62 7.99 20.37
N LEU A 78 -5.13 9.24 20.40
CA LEU A 78 -4.16 9.75 19.43
C LEU A 78 -2.91 8.87 19.36
N TRP A 79 -2.41 8.41 20.52
CA TRP A 79 -1.24 7.52 20.58
C TRP A 79 -1.52 6.12 20.02
N GLY A 80 -2.72 5.58 20.22
CA GLY A 80 -3.15 4.33 19.58
C GLY A 80 -3.22 4.46 18.07
N THR A 81 -3.70 5.60 17.56
CA THR A 81 -3.73 5.90 16.13
C THR A 81 -2.32 5.98 15.53
N ILE A 82 -1.41 6.74 16.18
CA ILE A 82 -0.02 6.89 15.70
C ILE A 82 0.70 5.54 15.71
N THR A 83 0.60 4.77 16.80
CA THR A 83 1.26 3.46 16.90
C THR A 83 0.69 2.46 15.89
N GLY A 84 -0.63 2.48 15.66
CA GLY A 84 -1.29 1.69 14.62
C GLY A 84 -0.80 2.03 13.21
N LEU A 85 -0.66 3.33 12.88
CA LEU A 85 -0.12 3.78 11.60
C LEU A 85 1.34 3.36 11.39
N VAL A 86 2.18 3.50 12.42
CA VAL A 86 3.58 3.04 12.35
C VAL A 86 3.66 1.53 12.17
N ALA A 87 2.86 0.76 12.91
CA ALA A 87 2.81 -0.70 12.77
C ALA A 87 2.34 -1.12 11.37
N ALA A 88 1.30 -0.46 10.83
CA ALA A 88 0.81 -0.68 9.47
C ALA A 88 1.90 -0.40 8.42
N TRP A 89 2.59 0.72 8.57
CA TRP A 89 3.68 1.12 7.68
C TRP A 89 4.85 0.12 7.72
N LEU A 90 5.28 -0.30 8.90
CA LEU A 90 6.34 -1.30 9.06
C LEU A 90 5.94 -2.67 8.49
N LEU A 91 4.68 -3.09 8.70
CA LEU A 91 4.16 -4.32 8.13
C LEU A 91 4.12 -4.26 6.60
N SER A 92 3.74 -3.13 6.02
CA SER A 92 3.77 -2.91 4.57
C SER A 92 5.20 -3.05 4.02
N ILE A 93 6.18 -2.41 4.66
CA ILE A 93 7.60 -2.54 4.30
C ILE A 93 8.06 -4.01 4.36
N ALA A 94 7.63 -4.76 5.38
CA ALA A 94 7.98 -6.16 5.55
C ALA A 94 7.35 -7.06 4.46
N VAL A 95 6.06 -6.85 4.15
CA VAL A 95 5.35 -7.59 3.11
C VAL A 95 5.97 -7.31 1.73
N GLU A 96 6.23 -6.04 1.41
CA GLU A 96 6.77 -5.68 0.10
C GLU A 96 8.24 -6.07 -0.06
N GLY A 97 9.06 -5.80 0.96
CA GLY A 97 10.46 -6.23 0.97
C GLY A 97 10.59 -7.75 0.88
N GLY A 98 9.77 -8.49 1.63
CA GLY A 98 9.68 -9.95 1.56
C GLY A 98 9.19 -10.45 0.20
N GLY A 99 8.15 -9.82 -0.36
CA GLY A 99 7.60 -10.15 -1.67
C GLY A 99 8.63 -9.99 -2.79
N LEU A 100 9.36 -8.88 -2.82
CA LEU A 100 10.44 -8.63 -3.78
C LEU A 100 11.56 -9.68 -3.67
N LEU A 101 11.93 -10.07 -2.44
CA LEU A 101 12.91 -11.14 -2.21
C LEU A 101 12.44 -12.49 -2.75
N LEU A 102 11.19 -12.85 -2.52
CA LEU A 102 10.60 -14.10 -3.04
C LEU A 102 10.55 -14.09 -4.57
N ILE A 103 10.19 -12.96 -5.18
CA ILE A 103 10.19 -12.80 -6.65
C ILE A 103 11.62 -12.94 -7.19
N ALA A 104 12.61 -12.24 -6.60
CA ALA A 104 14.00 -12.33 -7.02
C ALA A 104 14.53 -13.77 -6.94
N LYS A 105 14.23 -14.47 -5.84
CA LYS A 105 14.59 -15.88 -5.65
C LYS A 105 13.92 -16.79 -6.68
N SER A 106 12.61 -16.62 -6.93
CA SER A 106 11.86 -17.42 -7.90
C SER A 106 12.39 -17.30 -9.33
N ARG A 107 13.11 -16.22 -9.63
CA ARG A 107 13.66 -15.90 -10.94
C ARG A 107 15.15 -16.15 -11.07
N GLY A 108 15.79 -16.74 -10.06
CA GLY A 108 17.22 -17.04 -10.08
C GLY A 108 18.11 -15.80 -10.18
N GLN A 109 17.66 -14.65 -9.66
CA GLN A 109 18.48 -13.43 -9.62
C GLN A 109 19.51 -13.55 -8.48
N GLU A 110 20.68 -14.11 -8.79
CA GLU A 110 21.86 -14.09 -7.92
C GLU A 110 22.94 -13.13 -8.46
N PRO A 111 23.65 -12.38 -7.59
CA PRO A 111 23.52 -12.36 -6.13
C PRO A 111 22.26 -11.61 -5.67
N LEU A 112 21.66 -12.09 -4.56
CA LEU A 112 20.39 -11.61 -4.03
C LEU A 112 20.43 -10.10 -3.76
N PRO A 113 19.55 -9.30 -4.40
CA PRO A 113 19.48 -7.85 -4.23
C PRO A 113 18.80 -7.46 -2.90
N VAL A 114 19.17 -8.08 -1.77
CA VAL A 114 18.49 -7.93 -0.47
C VAL A 114 18.43 -6.46 -0.04
N ARG A 115 19.57 -5.77 -0.09
CA ARG A 115 19.61 -4.34 0.23
C ARG A 115 18.76 -3.49 -0.71
N GLN A 116 18.63 -3.87 -1.98
CA GLN A 116 17.81 -3.12 -2.94
C GLN A 116 16.33 -3.35 -2.69
N ALA A 117 15.91 -4.59 -2.41
CA ALA A 117 14.53 -4.93 -2.08
C ALA A 117 14.05 -4.12 -0.86
N TRP A 118 14.84 -4.08 0.22
CA TRP A 118 14.49 -3.29 1.41
C TRP A 118 14.57 -1.78 1.19
N ARG A 119 15.54 -1.28 0.42
CA ARG A 119 15.59 0.15 0.07
C ARG A 119 14.38 0.56 -0.76
N CYS A 120 13.97 -0.31 -1.69
CA CYS A 120 12.79 -0.09 -2.49
C CYS A 120 11.54 -0.08 -1.61
N SER A 121 11.32 -1.09 -0.78
CA SER A 121 10.12 -1.15 0.06
C SER A 121 10.05 0.04 1.01
N VAL A 122 11.15 0.42 1.67
CA VAL A 122 11.16 1.63 2.51
C VAL A 122 10.85 2.89 1.70
N GLY A 123 11.52 3.09 0.56
CA GLY A 123 11.35 4.28 -0.28
C GLY A 123 9.94 4.40 -0.84
N ALA A 124 9.45 3.34 -1.49
CA ALA A 124 8.12 3.27 -2.08
C ALA A 124 7.03 3.44 -1.01
N ASN A 125 7.08 2.71 0.11
CA ASN A 125 6.09 2.86 1.18
C ASN A 125 6.08 4.26 1.78
N THR A 126 7.25 4.87 1.99
CA THR A 126 7.32 6.24 2.52
C THR A 126 6.64 7.23 1.58
N VAL A 127 6.91 7.14 0.27
CA VAL A 127 6.27 8.01 -0.72
C VAL A 127 4.77 7.73 -0.82
N SER A 128 4.36 6.45 -0.81
CA SER A 128 2.96 6.05 -0.88
C SER A 128 2.15 6.53 0.32
N TYR A 129 2.68 6.39 1.54
CA TYR A 129 2.02 6.89 2.75
C TYR A 129 1.99 8.42 2.79
N ALA A 130 3.02 9.10 2.29
CA ALA A 130 2.99 10.56 2.14
C ALA A 130 1.92 11.01 1.14
N LEU A 131 1.81 10.33 -0.01
CA LEU A 131 0.77 10.60 -1.01
C LEU A 131 -0.63 10.34 -0.45
N LEU A 132 -0.83 9.21 0.24
CA LEU A 132 -2.09 8.90 0.93
C LEU A 132 -2.44 9.96 1.97
N GLY A 133 -1.46 10.43 2.76
CA GLY A 133 -1.64 11.51 3.71
C GLY A 133 -2.07 12.82 3.04
N ILE A 134 -1.45 13.19 1.92
CA ILE A 134 -1.84 14.37 1.14
C ILE A 134 -3.27 14.22 0.59
N VAL A 135 -3.60 13.07 0.00
CA VAL A 135 -4.96 12.78 -0.50
C VAL A 135 -5.98 12.89 0.62
N PHE A 136 -5.67 12.34 1.80
CA PHE A 136 -6.54 12.44 2.97
C PHE A 136 -6.74 13.89 3.43
N LEU A 137 -5.67 14.68 3.48
CA LEU A 137 -5.75 16.11 3.82
C LEU A 137 -6.57 16.92 2.80
N VAL A 138 -6.49 16.57 1.51
CA VAL A 138 -7.21 17.29 0.44
C VAL A 138 -8.68 16.86 0.34
N LEU A 139 -8.99 15.59 0.59
CA LEU A 139 -10.35 15.03 0.41
C LEU A 139 -11.16 14.93 1.71
N GLY A 140 -10.51 14.97 2.88
CA GLY A 140 -11.14 14.70 4.18
C GLY A 140 -10.63 15.57 5.34
N GLY A 141 -9.87 16.63 5.06
CA GLY A 141 -9.58 17.73 5.98
C GLY A 141 -10.63 18.84 5.90
#